data_AF-A0A659UBA8-F1
#
_entry.id   AF-A0A659UBA8-F1
#
_cell.length_a   1.000
_cell.length_b   1.000
_cell.length_c   1.000
_cell.angle_alpha   90.00
_cell.angle_beta   90.00
_cell.angle_gamma   90.00
#
_symmetry.space_group_name_H-M   'P 1'
#
loop_
_entity.id
_entity.type
_entity.pdbx_description
1 polymer ?
#
loop_
_entity_poly.entity_id
_entity_poly.type
_entity_poly.pdbx_seq_one_letter_code
_entity_poly.pdbx_strand_id
1 'polypeptide(L)' 'NAESADGAQIPLLSVFHRDADGIRHFWSSELGFAPTEPGQDPRAIGTCEILWNLMDFTPEGRPDWNEQLQYGEACCH' A
#
# COMPACT_ATOMS: atom_id res chain seq x y z
N ASN A 1 4.00 6.10 -18.14
CA ASN A 1 4.03 4.95 -17.21
C ASN A 1 4.70 5.36 -15.91
N ALA A 2 4.39 4.68 -14.81
CA ALA A 2 5.05 4.89 -13.51
C ALA A 2 6.38 4.10 -13.47
N GLU A 3 7.30 4.50 -14.34
CA GLU A 3 8.54 3.78 -14.64
C GLU A 3 9.63 4.78 -15.02
N SER A 4 10.88 4.52 -14.64
CA SER A 4 12.05 5.32 -15.01
C SER A 4 12.48 5.04 -16.46
N ALA A 5 13.40 5.86 -16.97
CA ALA A 5 13.88 5.73 -18.36
C ALA A 5 14.61 4.41 -18.64
N ASP A 6 15.17 3.77 -17.62
CA ASP A 6 15.84 2.47 -17.67
C ASP A 6 14.93 1.28 -17.33
N GLY A 7 13.65 1.54 -17.06
CA GLY A 7 12.63 0.51 -16.89
C GLY A 7 12.31 0.11 -15.43
N ALA A 8 12.88 0.80 -14.44
CA ALA A 8 12.59 0.53 -13.04
C ALA A 8 11.19 1.05 -12.66
N GLN A 9 10.43 0.27 -11.88
CA GLN A 9 9.10 0.66 -11.44
C GLN A 9 9.17 1.73 -10.35
N ILE A 10 8.26 2.71 -10.41
CA ILE A 10 8.17 3.81 -9.45
C ILE A 10 6.82 3.71 -8.72
N PRO A 11 6.69 2.81 -7.72
CA PRO A 11 5.44 2.63 -7.00
C PRO A 11 5.12 3.83 -6.10
N LEU A 12 3.82 4.14 -5.98
CA LEU A 12 3.27 5.18 -5.12
C LEU A 12 1.98 4.67 -4.49
N LEU A 13 1.89 4.71 -3.16
CA LEU A 13 0.64 4.50 -2.45
C LEU A 13 0.01 5.86 -2.15
N SER A 14 -1.27 6.02 -2.49
CA SER A 14 -2.06 7.21 -2.14
C SER A 14 -3.40 6.77 -1.57
N VAL A 15 -3.73 7.29 -0.40
CA VAL A 15 -4.96 7.00 0.33
C VAL A 15 -5.89 8.20 0.22
N PHE A 16 -7.11 7.92 -0.24
CA PHE A 16 -8.19 8.89 -0.29
C PHE A 16 -9.30 8.44 0.66
N HIS A 17 -9.76 9.36 1.50
CA HIS A 17 -10.89 9.12 2.40
C HIS A 17 -12.16 9.69 1.79
N ARG A 18 -13.27 8.95 1.90
CA ARG A 18 -14.59 9.34 1.38
C ARG A 18 -15.60 9.43 2.52
N ASP A 19 -16.24 10.58 2.64
CA ASP A 19 -17.36 10.82 3.56
C ASP A 19 -18.59 11.38 2.81
N ALA A 20 -19.57 11.90 3.57
CA ALA A 20 -20.79 12.49 3.03
C ALA A 20 -20.53 13.76 2.18
N ASP A 21 -19.45 14.48 2.47
CA ASP A 21 -19.11 15.75 1.82
C ASP A 21 -18.22 15.56 0.58
N GLY A 22 -17.59 14.38 0.43
CA GLY A 22 -16.86 14.03 -0.79
C GLY A 22 -15.67 13.10 -0.57
N ILE A 23 -14.72 13.14 -1.51
CA ILE A 23 -13.46 12.38 -1.48
C ILE A 23 -12.32 13.38 -1.25
N ARG A 24 -11.46 13.12 -0.28
CA ARG A 24 -10.29 13.95 0.04
C ARG A 24 -9.04 13.09 0.14
N HIS A 25 -7.91 13.65 -0.27
CA HIS A 25 -6.60 13.02 -0.06
C HIS A 25 -6.29 12.99 1.44
N PHE A 26 -5.83 11.84 1.93
CA PHE A 26 -5.47 11.64 3.33
C PHE A 26 -3.96 11.53 3.52
N TRP A 27 -3.32 10.69 2.70
CA TRP A 27 -1.90 10.39 2.84
C TRP A 27 -1.33 9.80 1.55
N SER A 28 -0.04 10.00 1.29
CA SER A 28 0.70 9.31 0.23
C SER A 28 2.09 8.92 0.73
N SER A 29 2.65 7.87 0.15
CA SER A 29 4.06 7.55 0.38
C SER A 29 4.98 8.63 -0.19
N GLU A 30 5.89 9.15 0.62
CA GLU A 30 6.69 10.34 0.25
C GLU A 30 8.12 10.01 -0.18
N LEU A 31 8.68 8.89 0.30
CA LEU A 31 10.09 8.55 0.06
C LEU A 31 10.42 8.18 -1.40
N GLY A 32 9.42 8.07 -2.28
CA GLY A 32 9.64 7.94 -3.72
C GLY A 32 10.21 9.21 -4.37
N PHE A 33 10.11 10.35 -3.70
CA PHE A 33 10.65 11.64 -4.17
C PHE A 33 11.95 12.05 -3.49
N ALA A 34 12.40 11.26 -2.50
CA ALA A 34 13.65 11.49 -1.79
C ALA A 34 14.80 10.71 -2.44
N PRO A 35 16.04 11.24 -2.43
CA PRO A 35 17.20 10.50 -2.87
C PRO A 35 17.43 9.25 -2.00
N THR A 36 17.94 8.19 -2.62
CA THR A 36 18.44 7.02 -1.90
C THR A 36 19.86 7.26 -1.42
N GLU A 37 20.21 6.70 -0.27
CA GLU A 37 21.60 6.67 0.19
C GLU A 37 22.42 5.68 -0.63
N PRO A 38 23.76 5.83 -0.71
CA PRO A 38 24.61 4.90 -1.45
C PRO A 38 24.40 3.45 -1.03
N GLY A 39 24.04 2.60 -2.00
CA GLY A 39 23.78 1.17 -1.79
C GLY A 39 22.38 0.82 -1.29
N GLN A 40 21.45 1.78 -1.19
CA GLN A 40 20.05 1.51 -0.85
C GLN A 40 19.15 1.50 -2.08
N ASP A 41 18.17 0.59 -2.07
CA ASP A 41 17.07 0.58 -3.02
C ASP A 41 16.06 1.72 -2.77
N PRO A 42 15.23 2.11 -3.75
CA PRO A 42 14.13 3.05 -3.55
C PRO A 42 13.13 2.56 -2.48
N ARG A 43 12.69 3.48 -1.62
CA ARG A 43 11.91 3.14 -0.41
C ARG A 43 10.46 3.61 -0.44
N ALA A 44 9.95 3.99 -1.61
CA ALA A 44 8.62 4.61 -1.76
C ALA A 44 7.53 3.85 -1.01
N ILE A 45 7.39 2.54 -1.26
CA ILE A 45 6.44 1.67 -0.57
C ILE A 45 7.14 0.60 0.28
N GLY A 46 8.44 0.76 0.57
CA GLY A 46 9.25 -0.29 1.20
C GLY A 46 8.85 -0.63 2.63
N THR A 47 8.11 0.26 3.30
CA THR A 47 7.53 -0.01 4.63
C THR A 47 6.16 -0.71 4.56
N CYS A 48 5.54 -0.79 3.38
CA CYS A 48 4.21 -1.38 3.20
C CYS A 48 4.34 -2.86 2.84
N GLU A 49 4.07 -3.73 3.80
CA GLU A 49 3.80 -5.14 3.57
C GLU A 49 2.30 -5.30 3.37
N ILE A 50 1.85 -5.37 2.12
CA ILE A 50 0.42 -5.27 1.75
C ILE A 50 -0.45 -6.25 2.53
N LEU A 51 0.03 -7.47 2.78
CA LEU A 51 -0.72 -8.47 3.55
C LEU A 51 -0.90 -8.05 5.02
N TRP A 52 0.10 -7.38 5.59
CA TRP A 52 0.21 -7.20 7.04
C TRP A 52 -0.21 -5.81 7.51
N ASN A 53 0.12 -4.75 6.76
CA ASN A 53 0.02 -3.38 7.26
C ASN A 53 -0.63 -2.38 6.28
N LEU A 54 -1.26 -2.86 5.20
CA LEU A 54 -1.95 -1.96 4.27
C LEU A 54 -3.00 -1.08 4.98
N MET A 55 -3.72 -1.65 5.94
CA MET A 55 -4.80 -0.95 6.64
C MET A 55 -4.28 0.07 7.68
N ASP A 56 -2.98 0.06 7.99
CA ASP A 56 -2.35 1.03 8.92
C ASP A 56 -2.38 2.45 8.34
N PHE A 57 -2.45 2.57 7.01
CA PHE A 57 -2.47 3.84 6.30
C PHE A 57 -3.87 4.45 6.18
N THR A 58 -4.91 3.79 6.72
CA THR A 58 -6.27 4.32 6.74
C THR A 58 -6.46 5.33 7.89
N PRO A 59 -7.38 6.30 7.80
CA PRO A 59 -7.64 7.25 8.87
C PRO A 59 -8.01 6.60 10.22
N GLU A 60 -8.69 5.46 10.18
CA GLU A 60 -9.11 4.68 11.35
C GLU A 60 -8.00 3.76 11.88
N GLY A 61 -6.91 3.60 11.13
CA GLY A 61 -5.83 2.67 11.41
C GLY A 61 -6.24 1.20 11.21
N ARG A 62 -5.36 0.28 11.61
CA ARG A 62 -5.64 -1.15 11.48
C ARG A 62 -6.78 -1.57 12.40
N PRO A 63 -7.84 -2.22 11.89
CA PRO A 63 -8.87 -2.80 12.74
C PRO A 63 -8.34 -4.02 13.50
N ASP A 64 -8.97 -4.36 14.62
CA ASP A 64 -8.76 -5.64 15.32
C ASP A 64 -9.43 -6.78 14.52
N TRP A 65 -8.73 -7.21 13.48
CA TRP A 65 -9.18 -8.20 12.51
C TRP A 65 -8.01 -9.11 12.10
N ASN A 66 -8.31 -10.39 11.84
CA ASN A 66 -7.35 -11.38 11.39
C ASN A 66 -7.79 -11.97 10.05
N GLU A 67 -6.81 -12.34 9.23
CA GLU A 67 -7.01 -13.01 7.94
C GLU A 67 -7.92 -14.25 8.12
N GLN A 68 -9.05 -14.27 7.41
CA GLN A 68 -9.94 -15.44 7.38
C GLN A 68 -9.81 -16.12 6.02
N LEU A 69 -9.36 -17.37 6.02
CA LEU A 69 -9.30 -18.19 4.81
C LEU A 69 -10.51 -19.13 4.81
N GLN A 70 -11.35 -19.01 3.79
CA GLN A 70 -12.38 -20.00 3.49
C GLN A 70 -11.85 -20.89 2.37
N TYR A 71 -11.33 -22.05 2.75
CA TYR A 71 -11.11 -23.11 1.78
C TYR A 71 -12.47 -23.71 1.49
N GLY A 72 -12.97 -23.54 0.25
CA GLY A 72 -14.21 -24.19 -0.17
C GLY A 72 -14.11 -25.69 0.14
N GLU A 73 -15.20 -26.29 0.63
CA GLU A 73 -15.28 -27.74 0.74
C GLU A 73 -14.84 -28.33 -0.59
N ALA A 74 -13.83 -29.21 -0.56
CA ALA A 74 -13.40 -29.90 -1.76
C ALA A 74 -14.63 -30.54 -2.39
N CYS A 75 -15.04 -30.03 -3.56
CA CYS A 75 -16.13 -30.63 -4.30
C CYS A 75 -15.77 -32.11 -4.52
N CYS A 76 -16.73 -33.00 -4.22
CA CYS A 76 -16.64 -34.46 -4.29
C CYS A 76 -16.13 -35.14 -2.99
N HIS A 77 -17.05 -35.30 -2.02
CA HIS A 77 -17.12 -36.51 -1.21
C HIS A 77 -18.01 -37.54 -1.90
#